data_AF-A0A2V2UB61-F1
#
_entry.id   AF-A0A2V2UB61-F1
#
_cell.length_a   1.000
_cell.length_b   1.000
_cell.length_c   1.000
_cell.angle_alpha   90.00
_cell.angle_beta   90.00
_cell.angle_gamma   90.00
#
_symmetry.space_group_name_H-M   'P 1'
#
loop_
_entity.id
_entity.type
_entity.pdbx_description
1 polymer ?
#
loop_
_entity_poly.entity_id
_entity_poly.type
_entity_poly.pdbx_seq_one_letter_code
_entity_poly.pdbx_strand_id
1 'polypeptide(L)'
;MYRRYTFDEVKRKIIDALQDNSIGLSGVELASTTGINRMTITKYLNILATMRLIKKKSVGSVNVWFVEPGTADYEFPVDYLEVQQKFMNAIVIGAGDQARNILISVINSNIELLRLLTDIIVPTVNTVNELYNRGRLGKTERIYLLNLILELIDLLKFTIQSDSSKRGAYSFFVTASEDRIYHAKIGALALQILGFKTSYIGNVEQHIDPFFDIDFQRYIMKLWDKKKGLLIICIYSSEEGSLRFLYAATRAMKAKLKAEVRIVIFTTPELRNTLESLGTDFIANDLNSLIEWVEREYHRLKL
;
A
#
# COMPACT_ATOMS: atom_id res chain seq x y z
N MET A 1 40.68 -21.02 -0.42
CA MET A 1 39.37 -21.41 0.15
C MET A 1 38.39 -20.26 -0.15
N TYR A 2 37.50 -20.40 -1.13
CA TYR A 2 36.55 -19.33 -1.47
C TYR A 2 35.50 -19.23 -0.35
N ARG A 3 35.57 -18.19 0.48
CA ARG A 3 34.54 -17.91 1.49
C ARG A 3 33.25 -17.53 0.73
N ARG A 4 32.22 -18.35 0.84
CA ARG A 4 30.93 -18.14 0.18
C ARG A 4 30.12 -17.18 1.06
N TYR A 5 30.13 -15.89 0.71
CA TYR A 5 29.28 -14.90 1.37
C TYR A 5 27.84 -15.04 0.86
N THR A 6 26.85 -14.93 1.75
CA THR A 6 25.44 -14.78 1.37
C THR A 6 25.15 -13.34 0.96
N PHE A 7 24.07 -13.11 0.22
CA PHE A 7 23.69 -11.75 -0.16
C PHE A 7 23.42 -10.88 1.08
N ASP A 8 22.69 -11.42 2.06
CA ASP A 8 22.33 -10.69 3.29
C ASP A 8 23.56 -10.35 4.14
N GLU A 9 24.57 -11.24 4.22
CA GLU A 9 25.80 -10.97 4.95
C GLU A 9 26.57 -9.79 4.34
N VAL A 10 26.68 -9.74 3.00
CA VAL A 10 27.38 -8.65 2.31
C VAL A 10 26.58 -7.36 2.38
N LYS A 11 25.25 -7.43 2.20
CA LYS A 11 24.34 -6.28 2.32
C LYS A 11 24.51 -5.61 3.69
N ARG A 12 24.40 -6.38 4.77
CA ARG A 12 24.52 -5.88 6.15
C ARG A 12 25.82 -5.14 6.38
N LYS A 13 26.95 -5.81 6.10
CA LYS A 13 28.29 -5.21 6.26
C LYS A 13 28.48 -3.92 5.47
N ILE A 14 27.90 -3.81 4.28
CA ILE A 14 27.96 -2.58 3.47
C ILE A 14 27.09 -1.49 4.09
N ILE A 15 25.85 -1.80 4.48
CA ILE A 15 24.91 -0.81 5.04
C ILE A 15 25.45 -0.27 6.36
N ASP A 16 25.91 -1.13 7.27
CA ASP A 16 26.48 -0.73 8.56
C ASP A 16 27.67 0.22 8.36
N ALA A 17 28.63 -0.17 7.50
CA ALA A 17 29.81 0.65 7.24
C ALA A 17 29.48 2.03 6.64
N LEU A 18 28.40 2.13 5.86
CA LEU A 18 27.95 3.38 5.27
C LEU A 18 27.07 4.22 6.21
N GLN A 19 26.31 3.60 7.11
CA GLN A 19 25.54 4.31 8.13
C GLN A 19 26.44 5.06 9.11
N ASP A 20 27.59 4.47 9.46
CA ASP A 20 28.60 5.12 10.29
C ASP A 20 29.34 6.27 9.59
N ASN A 21 29.17 6.41 8.26
CA ASN A 21 29.91 7.38 7.43
C ASN A 21 28.97 8.20 6.54
N SER A 22 28.43 9.28 7.08
CA SER A 22 27.44 10.16 6.41
C SER A 22 27.90 10.78 5.08
N ILE A 23 29.21 10.90 4.85
CA ILE A 23 29.81 11.43 3.61
C ILE A 23 29.93 10.34 2.52
N GLY A 24 29.81 9.08 2.91
CA GLY A 24 29.99 7.91 2.07
C GLY A 24 31.43 7.40 2.01
N LEU A 25 31.58 6.19 1.49
CA LEU A 25 32.85 5.49 1.35
C LEU A 25 33.08 5.05 -0.10
N SER A 26 34.34 5.05 -0.53
CA SER A 26 34.74 4.47 -1.81
C SER A 26 34.69 2.94 -1.77
N GLY A 27 34.65 2.30 -2.94
CA GLY A 27 34.69 0.84 -3.03
C GLY A 27 35.99 0.22 -2.46
N VAL A 28 37.07 0.99 -2.33
CA VAL A 28 38.33 0.54 -1.71
C VAL A 28 38.21 0.58 -0.20
N GLU A 29 37.70 1.69 0.35
CA GLU A 29 37.47 1.85 1.78
C GLU A 29 36.48 0.81 2.28
N LEU A 30 35.38 0.58 1.56
CA LEU A 30 34.41 -0.45 1.92
C LEU A 30 35.01 -1.86 1.92
N ALA A 31 35.89 -2.19 0.97
CA ALA A 31 36.57 -3.48 0.96
C ALA A 31 37.49 -3.64 2.19
N SER A 32 38.16 -2.56 2.59
CA SER A 32 39.00 -2.52 3.78
C SER A 32 38.17 -2.68 5.07
N THR A 33 37.11 -1.89 5.22
CA THR A 33 36.27 -1.87 6.43
C THR A 33 35.49 -3.19 6.62
N THR A 34 34.96 -3.76 5.53
CA THR A 34 34.16 -4.99 5.61
C THR A 34 35.00 -6.28 5.59
N GLY A 35 36.28 -6.19 5.21
CA GLY A 35 37.15 -7.35 4.99
C GLY A 35 36.75 -8.21 3.78
N ILE A 36 35.90 -7.71 2.89
CA ILE A 36 35.43 -8.41 1.69
C ILE A 36 36.26 -7.99 0.48
N ASN A 37 36.56 -8.93 -0.41
CA ASN A 37 37.30 -8.66 -1.64
C ASN A 37 36.66 -7.52 -2.46
N ARG A 38 37.48 -6.60 -2.96
CA ARG A 38 37.05 -5.41 -3.73
C ARG A 38 36.17 -5.72 -4.94
N MET A 39 36.45 -6.81 -5.68
CA MET A 39 35.62 -7.20 -6.82
C MET A 39 34.23 -7.64 -6.37
N THR A 40 34.17 -8.39 -5.26
CA THR A 40 32.91 -8.79 -4.63
C THR A 40 32.14 -7.56 -4.15
N ILE A 41 32.77 -6.67 -3.38
CA ILE A 41 32.16 -5.40 -2.95
C ILE A 41 31.60 -4.62 -4.13
N THR A 42 32.39 -4.41 -5.18
CA THR A 42 31.93 -3.66 -6.37
C THR A 42 30.70 -4.28 -7.02
N LYS A 43 30.65 -5.62 -7.12
CA LYS A 43 29.48 -6.33 -7.62
C LYS A 43 28.25 -6.07 -6.74
N TYR A 44 28.37 -6.24 -5.43
CA TYR A 44 27.26 -6.06 -4.50
C TYR A 44 26.81 -4.59 -4.40
N LEU A 45 27.73 -3.62 -4.46
CA LEU A 45 27.38 -2.20 -4.50
C LEU A 45 26.50 -1.85 -5.71
N ASN A 46 26.82 -2.38 -6.89
CA ASN A 46 25.97 -2.19 -8.07
C ASN A 46 24.57 -2.78 -7.85
N ILE A 47 24.47 -3.99 -7.28
CA ILE A 47 23.17 -4.63 -6.98
C ILE A 47 22.38 -3.78 -5.98
N LEU A 48 23.00 -3.36 -4.87
CA LEU A 48 22.35 -2.55 -3.84
C LEU A 48 21.90 -1.19 -4.37
N ALA A 49 22.68 -0.57 -5.27
CA ALA A 49 22.26 0.68 -5.93
C ALA A 49 21.09 0.47 -6.90
N THR A 50 21.06 -0.65 -7.62
CA THR A 50 19.89 -1.03 -8.44
C THR A 50 18.65 -1.23 -7.57
N MET A 51 18.81 -1.82 -6.38
CA MET A 51 17.74 -1.97 -5.38
C MET A 51 17.39 -0.67 -4.66
N ARG A 52 18.07 0.44 -4.97
CA ARG A 52 17.95 1.76 -4.33
C ARG A 52 18.22 1.76 -2.82
N LEU A 53 19.05 0.83 -2.35
CA LEU A 53 19.48 0.78 -0.95
C LEU A 53 20.73 1.65 -0.69
N ILE A 54 21.45 2.03 -1.75
CA ILE A 54 22.58 2.95 -1.67
C ILE A 54 22.61 3.84 -2.91
N LYS A 55 23.24 5.00 -2.80
CA LYS A 55 23.52 5.88 -3.94
C LYS A 55 25.00 5.92 -4.26
N LYS A 56 25.28 6.25 -5.52
CA LYS A 56 26.61 6.41 -6.08
C LYS A 56 26.79 7.86 -6.53
N LYS A 57 27.90 8.48 -6.12
CA LYS A 57 28.34 9.77 -6.64
C LYS A 57 29.78 9.65 -7.16
N SER A 58 30.00 10.09 -8.39
CA SER A 58 31.34 10.17 -8.96
C SER A 58 32.03 11.45 -8.48
N VAL A 59 33.19 11.31 -7.86
CA VAL A 59 34.04 12.41 -7.41
C VAL A 59 35.41 12.24 -8.07
N GLY A 60 35.64 12.97 -9.17
CA GLY A 60 36.82 12.76 -10.01
C GLY A 60 36.83 11.34 -10.61
N SER A 61 37.90 10.59 -10.35
CA SER A 61 38.07 9.20 -10.78
C SER A 61 37.50 8.16 -9.81
N VAL A 62 36.99 8.58 -8.66
CA VAL A 62 36.53 7.69 -7.59
C VAL A 62 35.01 7.71 -7.48
N ASN A 63 34.43 6.54 -7.26
CA ASN A 63 33.01 6.40 -6.94
C ASN A 63 32.84 6.30 -5.43
N VAL A 64 32.11 7.26 -4.86
CA VAL A 64 31.71 7.29 -3.45
C VAL A 64 30.29 6.77 -3.32
N TRP A 65 30.08 5.87 -2.37
CA TRP A 65 28.79 5.24 -2.09
C TRP A 65 28.29 5.69 -0.74
N PHE A 66 27.00 5.95 -0.61
CA PHE A 66 26.40 6.42 0.63
C PHE A 66 24.97 5.91 0.77
N VAL A 67 24.50 5.88 2.01
CA VAL A 67 23.14 5.51 2.39
C VAL A 67 22.34 6.79 2.54
N GLU A 68 21.12 6.82 2.02
CA GLU A 68 20.24 7.98 2.17
C GLU A 68 19.43 7.90 3.48
N PRO A 69 19.01 9.04 4.05
CA PRO A 69 18.11 9.05 5.19
C PRO A 69 16.90 8.13 5.00
N GLY A 70 16.59 7.35 6.03
CA GLY A 70 15.50 6.37 6.00
C GLY A 70 15.88 5.00 5.44
N THR A 71 17.07 4.85 4.88
CA THR A 71 17.56 3.55 4.41
C THR A 71 18.22 2.79 5.55
N ALA A 72 17.73 1.59 5.81
CA ALA A 72 18.25 0.70 6.84
C ALA A 72 18.21 -0.75 6.38
N ASP A 73 19.07 -1.59 6.96
CA ASP A 73 18.89 -3.04 6.84
C ASP A 73 17.97 -3.48 7.98
N TYR A 74 16.72 -3.80 7.65
CA TYR A 74 15.79 -4.33 8.64
C TYR A 74 16.02 -5.84 8.74
N GLU A 75 16.63 -6.29 9.84
CA GLU A 75 16.83 -7.71 10.08
C GLU A 75 15.48 -8.43 10.24
N PHE A 76 15.40 -9.67 9.75
CA PHE A 76 14.24 -10.50 10.02
C PHE A 76 14.38 -11.16 11.42
N PRO A 77 13.34 -11.15 12.27
CA PRO A 77 12.01 -10.59 12.03
C PRO A 77 11.99 -9.05 12.13
N VAL A 78 11.32 -8.41 11.17
CA VAL A 78 11.20 -6.94 11.14
C VAL A 78 10.42 -6.45 12.37
N ASP A 79 10.96 -5.45 13.07
CA ASP A 79 10.23 -4.70 14.08
C ASP A 79 9.30 -3.69 13.40
N TYR A 80 8.03 -4.08 13.25
CA TYR A 80 7.00 -3.25 12.63
C TYR A 80 6.73 -1.97 13.41
N LEU A 81 6.92 -1.96 14.73
CA LEU A 81 6.71 -0.77 15.56
C LEU A 81 7.80 0.26 15.28
N GLU A 82 9.06 -0.18 15.21
CA GLU A 82 10.17 0.71 14.85
C GLU A 82 9.98 1.29 13.45
N VAL A 83 9.64 0.45 12.47
CA VAL A 83 9.38 0.88 11.10
C VAL A 83 8.22 1.88 11.05
N GLN A 84 7.12 1.58 11.74
CA GLN A 84 5.96 2.45 11.82
C GLN A 84 6.33 3.82 12.38
N GLN A 85 7.08 3.88 13.49
CA GLN A 85 7.52 5.14 14.10
C GLN A 85 8.40 5.96 13.15
N LYS A 86 9.40 5.34 12.52
CA LYS A 86 10.28 6.01 11.56
C LYS A 86 9.52 6.52 10.34
N PHE A 87 8.63 5.70 9.78
CA PHE A 87 7.82 6.05 8.63
C PHE A 87 6.86 7.20 8.95
N MET A 88 6.13 7.08 10.06
CA MET A 88 5.20 8.11 10.52
C MET A 88 5.91 9.43 10.78
N ASN A 89 7.09 9.41 11.43
CA ASN A 89 7.87 10.62 11.64
C ASN A 89 8.29 11.27 10.31
N ALA A 90 8.79 10.47 9.36
CA ALA A 90 9.16 10.96 8.03
C ALA A 90 7.97 11.59 7.29
N ILE A 91 6.79 10.99 7.38
CA ILE A 91 5.56 11.58 6.83
C ILE A 91 5.22 12.90 7.51
N VAL A 92 5.13 12.93 8.85
CA VAL A 92 4.69 14.13 9.60
C VAL A 92 5.58 15.34 9.32
N ILE A 93 6.89 15.16 9.13
CA ILE A 93 7.81 16.26 8.78
C ILE A 93 7.88 16.57 7.28
N GLY A 94 7.11 15.88 6.43
CA GLY A 94 7.11 16.05 4.98
C GLY A 94 8.33 15.48 4.26
N ALA A 95 9.12 14.62 4.90
CA ALA A 95 10.32 14.00 4.33
C ALA A 95 9.95 12.80 3.43
N GLY A 96 9.35 13.07 2.28
CA GLY A 96 8.84 12.05 1.36
C GLY A 96 9.90 11.08 0.83
N ASP A 97 11.11 11.55 0.57
CA ASP A 97 12.23 10.68 0.17
C ASP A 97 12.64 9.72 1.29
N GLN A 98 12.66 10.20 2.53
CA GLN A 98 12.95 9.35 3.69
C GLN A 98 11.87 8.29 3.88
N ALA A 99 10.59 8.66 3.79
CA ALA A 99 9.48 7.73 3.87
C ALA A 99 9.54 6.67 2.75
N ARG A 100 9.89 7.07 1.53
CA ARG A 100 10.11 6.17 0.40
C ARG A 100 11.25 5.18 0.65
N ASN A 101 12.38 5.67 1.14
CA ASN A 101 13.56 4.84 1.43
C ASN A 101 13.27 3.83 2.54
N ILE A 102 12.47 4.20 3.54
CA ILE A 102 11.99 3.26 4.57
C ILE A 102 11.19 2.14 3.92
N LEU A 103 10.19 2.45 3.08
CA LEU A 103 9.39 1.40 2.41
C LEU A 103 10.24 0.50 1.51
N ILE A 104 11.15 1.07 0.71
CA ILE A 104 12.04 0.28 -0.16
C ILE A 104 12.91 -0.66 0.69
N SER A 105 13.49 -0.16 1.77
CA SER A 105 14.32 -0.95 2.68
C SER A 105 13.55 -2.13 3.28
N VAL A 106 12.33 -1.86 3.73
CA VAL A 106 11.42 -2.83 4.33
C VAL A 106 10.99 -3.91 3.32
N ILE A 107 10.63 -3.51 2.10
CA ILE A 107 10.26 -4.43 1.02
C ILE A 107 11.42 -5.36 0.65
N ASN A 108 12.66 -4.84 0.65
CA ASN A 108 13.88 -5.61 0.40
C ASN A 108 14.32 -6.49 1.59
N SER A 109 13.51 -6.57 2.65
CA SER A 109 13.80 -7.34 3.87
C SER A 109 12.82 -8.52 4.07
N ASN A 110 12.21 -9.00 2.97
CA ASN A 110 11.30 -10.16 2.93
C ASN A 110 10.07 -10.04 3.85
N ILE A 111 9.43 -8.88 3.82
CA ILE A 111 8.26 -8.58 4.64
C ILE A 111 6.94 -9.03 3.98
N GLU A 112 5.91 -9.25 4.79
CA GLU A 112 4.54 -9.43 4.31
C GLU A 112 3.91 -8.08 3.95
N LEU A 113 3.59 -7.87 2.66
CA LEU A 113 3.05 -6.60 2.17
C LEU A 113 1.71 -6.22 2.82
N LEU A 114 0.88 -7.19 3.21
CA LEU A 114 -0.37 -6.89 3.94
C LEU A 114 -0.07 -6.24 5.30
N ARG A 115 0.94 -6.72 6.01
CA ARG A 115 1.35 -6.14 7.29
C ARG A 115 1.91 -4.73 7.15
N LEU A 116 2.57 -4.44 6.02
CA LEU A 116 2.95 -3.06 5.70
C LEU A 116 1.72 -2.13 5.61
N LEU A 117 0.62 -2.61 5.03
CA LEU A 117 -0.62 -1.83 4.97
C LEU A 117 -1.28 -1.69 6.34
N THR A 118 -1.43 -2.78 7.09
CA THR A 118 -2.19 -2.83 8.34
C THR A 118 -1.44 -2.19 9.51
N ASP A 119 -0.13 -2.40 9.60
CA ASP A 119 0.67 -2.06 10.79
C ASP A 119 1.38 -0.70 10.62
N ILE A 120 1.56 -0.23 9.37
CA ILE A 120 2.32 0.99 9.08
C ILE A 120 1.45 2.03 8.35
N ILE A 121 0.92 1.71 7.17
CA ILE A 121 0.23 2.71 6.32
C ILE A 121 -1.10 3.16 6.95
N VAL A 122 -1.98 2.24 7.34
CA VAL A 122 -3.29 2.57 7.94
C VAL A 122 -3.12 3.40 9.22
N PRO A 123 -2.26 3.01 10.19
CA PRO A 123 -2.03 3.84 11.38
C PRO A 123 -1.47 5.22 11.08
N THR A 124 -0.63 5.35 10.05
CA THR A 124 -0.08 6.65 9.65
C THR A 124 -1.17 7.56 9.07
N VAL A 125 -2.07 7.04 8.22
CA VAL A 125 -3.24 7.79 7.74
C VAL A 125 -4.14 8.24 8.90
N ASN A 126 -4.41 7.34 9.85
CA ASN A 126 -5.21 7.65 11.04
C ASN A 126 -4.55 8.75 11.85
N THR A 127 -3.23 8.68 12.07
CA THR A 127 -2.48 9.69 12.83
C THR A 127 -2.53 11.06 12.16
N VAL A 128 -2.33 11.14 10.84
CA VAL A 128 -2.43 12.41 10.10
C VAL A 128 -3.82 13.02 10.25
N ASN A 129 -4.87 12.21 10.14
CA ASN A 129 -6.25 12.66 10.35
C ASN A 129 -6.50 13.11 11.81
N GLU A 130 -5.98 12.37 12.80
CA GLU A 130 -6.09 12.75 14.21
C GLU A 130 -5.38 14.06 14.52
N LEU A 131 -4.17 14.28 14.00
CA LEU A 131 -3.43 15.52 14.18
C LEU A 131 -4.22 16.72 13.62
N TYR A 132 -4.85 16.55 12.46
CA TYR A 132 -5.75 17.56 11.90
C TYR A 132 -6.99 17.79 12.78
N ASN A 133 -7.66 16.73 13.21
CA ASN A 133 -8.85 16.83 14.06
C ASN A 133 -8.55 17.50 15.40
N ARG A 134 -7.32 17.37 15.92
CA ARG A 134 -6.83 18.04 17.13
C ARG A 134 -6.31 19.47 16.88
N GLY A 135 -6.44 19.99 15.66
CA GLY A 135 -5.99 21.33 15.27
C GLY A 135 -4.47 21.50 15.18
N ARG A 136 -3.71 20.40 15.15
CA ARG A 136 -2.23 20.41 15.06
C ARG A 136 -1.71 20.50 13.63
N LEU A 137 -2.56 20.24 12.64
CA LEU A 137 -2.24 20.41 11.21
C LEU A 137 -3.23 21.35 10.54
N GLY A 138 -2.74 22.13 9.59
CA GLY A 138 -3.62 22.88 8.67
C GLY A 138 -4.30 21.98 7.64
N LYS A 139 -5.36 22.47 6.98
CA LYS A 139 -6.04 21.73 5.90
C LYS A 139 -5.10 21.40 4.74
N THR A 140 -4.30 22.38 4.29
CA THR A 140 -3.34 22.21 3.20
C THR A 140 -2.25 21.19 3.57
N GLU A 141 -1.76 21.25 4.81
CA GLU A 141 -0.76 20.32 5.32
C GLU A 141 -1.30 18.90 5.38
N ARG A 142 -2.51 18.69 5.92
CA ARG A 142 -3.20 17.40 5.88
C ARG A 142 -3.30 16.86 4.46
N ILE A 143 -3.76 17.68 3.51
CA ILE A 143 -3.92 17.27 2.10
C ILE A 143 -2.55 16.84 1.52
N TYR A 144 -1.51 17.64 1.74
CA TYR A 144 -0.16 17.33 1.28
C TYR A 144 0.35 16.01 1.84
N LEU A 145 0.26 15.82 3.16
CA LEU A 145 0.73 14.60 3.83
C LEU A 145 -0.03 13.35 3.39
N LEU A 146 -1.35 13.46 3.24
CA LEU A 146 -2.15 12.34 2.76
C LEU A 146 -1.86 12.01 1.28
N ASN A 147 -1.60 13.02 0.44
CA ASN A 147 -1.16 12.80 -0.95
C ASN A 147 0.22 12.14 -1.01
N LEU A 148 1.15 12.53 -0.14
CA LEU A 148 2.44 11.87 -0.02
C LEU A 148 2.27 10.38 0.32
N ILE A 149 1.38 10.04 1.26
CA ILE A 149 1.04 8.64 1.58
C ILE A 149 0.47 7.92 0.34
N LEU A 150 -0.38 8.56 -0.47
CA LEU A 150 -0.93 7.94 -1.69
C LEU A 150 0.15 7.62 -2.72
N GLU A 151 1.09 8.51 -2.95
CA GLU A 151 2.21 8.27 -3.87
C GLU A 151 3.03 7.06 -3.44
N LEU A 152 3.23 6.92 -2.13
CA LEU A 152 3.95 5.80 -1.53
C LEU A 152 3.16 4.48 -1.62
N ILE A 153 1.83 4.52 -1.46
CA ILE A 153 0.94 3.37 -1.71
C ILE A 153 1.03 2.94 -3.18
N ASP A 154 1.05 3.88 -4.12
CA ASP A 154 1.16 3.56 -5.53
C ASP A 154 2.53 2.93 -5.88
N LEU A 155 3.61 3.22 -5.13
CA LEU A 155 4.89 2.50 -5.23
C LEU A 155 4.74 1.01 -4.88
N LEU A 156 3.97 0.68 -3.84
CA LEU A 156 3.75 -0.70 -3.40
C LEU A 156 3.03 -1.55 -4.45
N LYS A 157 2.25 -0.93 -5.36
CA LYS A 157 1.61 -1.68 -6.46
C LYS A 157 2.61 -2.40 -7.34
N PHE A 158 3.79 -1.82 -7.54
CA PHE A 158 4.83 -2.36 -8.41
C PHE A 158 5.63 -3.50 -7.77
N THR A 159 5.44 -3.74 -6.47
CA THR A 159 6.13 -4.83 -5.76
C THR A 159 5.30 -6.11 -5.70
N ILE A 160 4.03 -6.05 -6.10
CA ILE A 160 3.13 -7.21 -6.15
C ILE A 160 3.50 -8.07 -7.36
N GLN A 161 3.94 -9.30 -7.09
CA GLN A 161 4.23 -10.28 -8.13
C GLN A 161 2.93 -10.81 -8.76
N SER A 162 2.93 -11.02 -10.08
CA SER A 162 1.75 -11.46 -10.85
C SER A 162 1.27 -12.88 -10.55
N ASP A 163 2.12 -13.69 -9.91
CA ASP A 163 1.95 -15.14 -9.87
C ASP A 163 0.94 -15.62 -8.79
N SER A 164 0.46 -14.71 -7.94
CA SER A 164 -0.51 -14.98 -6.87
C SER A 164 -1.97 -14.75 -7.27
N SER A 165 -2.29 -14.58 -8.57
CA SER A 165 -3.65 -14.23 -8.99
C SER A 165 -4.69 -15.32 -8.67
N LYS A 166 -5.68 -14.97 -7.84
CA LYS A 166 -6.85 -15.79 -7.54
C LYS A 166 -7.74 -15.90 -8.77
N ARG A 167 -7.98 -17.13 -9.23
CA ARG A 167 -8.79 -17.39 -10.43
C ARG A 167 -10.24 -16.96 -10.17
N GLY A 168 -10.83 -16.23 -11.11
CA GLY A 168 -12.23 -15.81 -11.03
C GLY A 168 -12.54 -14.82 -9.90
N ALA A 169 -11.54 -14.20 -9.28
CA ALA A 169 -11.70 -13.24 -8.20
C ALA A 169 -11.47 -11.81 -8.68
N TYR A 170 -12.47 -10.95 -8.53
CA TYR A 170 -12.45 -9.58 -8.98
C TYR A 170 -12.96 -8.64 -7.89
N SER A 171 -12.47 -7.42 -7.88
CA SER A 171 -12.97 -6.41 -6.94
C SER A 171 -12.99 -5.01 -7.51
N PHE A 172 -14.07 -4.28 -7.26
CA PHE A 172 -14.20 -2.86 -7.60
C PHE A 172 -14.33 -2.02 -6.35
N PHE A 173 -13.56 -0.94 -6.29
CA PHE A 173 -13.57 0.00 -5.17
C PHE A 173 -14.07 1.35 -5.66
N VAL A 174 -15.15 1.85 -5.06
CA VAL A 174 -15.71 3.16 -5.32
C VAL A 174 -15.81 3.94 -4.02
N THR A 175 -15.50 5.23 -4.09
CA THR A 175 -15.57 6.15 -2.96
C THR A 175 -16.63 7.20 -3.21
N ALA A 176 -17.41 7.54 -2.21
CA ALA A 176 -18.48 8.54 -2.25
C ALA A 176 -18.25 9.67 -1.24
N SER A 177 -17.07 9.74 -0.63
CA SER A 177 -16.69 10.79 0.33
C SER A 177 -15.17 11.01 0.30
N GLU A 178 -14.72 12.26 0.19
CA GLU A 178 -13.30 12.63 0.08
C GLU A 178 -12.44 12.07 1.22
N ASP A 179 -12.96 12.03 2.45
CA ASP A 179 -12.25 11.51 3.62
C ASP A 179 -11.96 10.00 3.56
N ARG A 180 -12.63 9.28 2.65
CA ARG A 180 -12.50 7.82 2.50
C ARG A 180 -11.62 7.37 1.35
N ILE A 181 -11.11 8.29 0.52
CA ILE A 181 -10.27 7.99 -0.65
C ILE A 181 -9.06 7.11 -0.27
N TYR A 182 -8.38 7.47 0.82
CA TYR A 182 -7.17 6.80 1.27
C TYR A 182 -7.45 5.35 1.70
N HIS A 183 -8.51 5.14 2.50
CA HIS A 183 -8.92 3.80 2.93
C HIS A 183 -9.37 2.94 1.75
N ALA A 184 -10.05 3.52 0.76
CA ALA A 184 -10.47 2.80 -0.44
C ALA A 184 -9.26 2.37 -1.30
N LYS A 185 -8.26 3.25 -1.49
CA LYS A 185 -7.01 2.89 -2.19
C LYS A 185 -6.21 1.82 -1.45
N ILE A 186 -6.12 1.91 -0.12
CA ILE A 186 -5.45 0.88 0.71
C ILE A 186 -6.19 -0.46 0.59
N GLY A 187 -7.51 -0.47 0.72
CA GLY A 187 -8.32 -1.68 0.56
C GLY A 187 -8.18 -2.30 -0.83
N ALA A 188 -8.14 -1.47 -1.88
CA ALA A 188 -7.89 -1.94 -3.25
C ALA A 188 -6.52 -2.60 -3.38
N LEU A 189 -5.48 -2.01 -2.80
CA LEU A 189 -4.15 -2.60 -2.80
C LEU A 189 -4.09 -3.91 -2.01
N ALA A 190 -4.76 -3.98 -0.86
CA ALA A 190 -4.82 -5.20 -0.05
C ALA A 190 -5.45 -6.37 -0.83
N LEU A 191 -6.57 -6.13 -1.53
CA LEU A 191 -7.19 -7.17 -2.36
C LEU A 191 -6.31 -7.56 -3.55
N GLN A 192 -5.57 -6.62 -4.12
CA GLN A 192 -4.59 -6.91 -5.16
C GLN A 192 -3.44 -7.79 -4.63
N ILE A 193 -2.93 -7.53 -3.42
CA ILE A 193 -1.92 -8.37 -2.75
C ILE A 193 -2.47 -9.78 -2.51
N LEU A 194 -3.74 -9.90 -2.13
CA LEU A 194 -4.46 -11.17 -1.98
C LEU A 194 -4.73 -11.88 -3.32
N GLY A 195 -4.33 -11.31 -4.47
CA GLY A 195 -4.45 -11.91 -5.78
C GLY A 195 -5.73 -11.58 -6.55
N PHE A 196 -6.60 -10.70 -6.04
CA PHE A 196 -7.81 -10.29 -6.77
C PHE A 196 -7.45 -9.41 -7.97
N LYS A 197 -8.21 -9.54 -9.05
CA LYS A 197 -8.18 -8.60 -10.17
C LYS A 197 -8.95 -7.34 -9.77
N THR A 198 -8.23 -6.39 -9.18
CA THR A 198 -8.80 -5.20 -8.55
C THR A 198 -8.82 -3.98 -9.47
N SER A 199 -9.88 -3.18 -9.44
CA SER A 199 -9.92 -1.84 -10.03
C SER A 199 -10.44 -0.83 -9.02
N TYR A 200 -9.68 0.26 -8.85
CA TYR A 200 -10.10 1.43 -8.08
C TYR A 200 -10.73 2.44 -9.03
N ILE A 201 -12.03 2.68 -8.87
CA ILE A 201 -12.83 3.55 -9.75
C ILE A 201 -12.56 5.03 -9.44
N GLY A 202 -12.43 5.38 -8.16
CA GLY A 202 -12.18 6.76 -7.73
C GLY A 202 -13.22 7.28 -6.75
N ASN A 203 -13.14 8.59 -6.46
CA ASN A 203 -14.18 9.33 -5.75
C ASN A 203 -15.23 9.81 -6.75
N VAL A 204 -16.50 9.56 -6.44
CA VAL A 204 -17.65 9.94 -7.27
C VAL A 204 -18.60 10.89 -6.56
N GLU A 205 -18.28 11.31 -5.33
CA GLU A 205 -19.10 12.20 -4.48
C GLU A 205 -19.68 13.41 -5.25
N GLN A 206 -18.83 14.17 -5.93
CA GLN A 206 -19.25 15.38 -6.68
C GLN A 206 -19.95 15.08 -8.01
N HIS A 207 -20.10 13.80 -8.37
CA HIS A 207 -20.67 13.34 -9.63
C HIS A 207 -21.98 12.56 -9.44
N ILE A 208 -22.47 12.40 -8.19
CA ILE A 208 -23.74 11.75 -7.93
C ILE A 208 -24.87 12.69 -8.39
N ASP A 209 -25.43 12.37 -9.56
CA ASP A 209 -26.60 13.01 -10.15
C ASP A 209 -27.74 11.97 -10.35
N PRO A 210 -28.97 12.41 -10.72
CA PRO A 210 -30.10 11.49 -10.91
C PRO A 210 -29.92 10.38 -11.96
N PHE A 211 -28.92 10.47 -12.84
CA PHE A 211 -28.61 9.49 -13.88
C PHE A 211 -27.31 8.71 -13.61
N PHE A 212 -26.64 9.00 -12.50
CA PHE A 212 -25.36 8.39 -12.15
C PHE A 212 -25.46 6.86 -12.02
N ASP A 213 -26.61 6.34 -11.57
CA ASP A 213 -26.84 4.89 -11.48
C ASP A 213 -26.70 4.18 -12.83
N ILE A 214 -27.23 4.78 -13.91
CA ILE A 214 -27.13 4.28 -15.28
C ILE A 214 -25.68 4.34 -15.78
N ASP A 215 -24.99 5.46 -15.55
CA ASP A 215 -23.59 5.63 -15.95
C ASP A 215 -22.67 4.64 -15.22
N PHE A 216 -22.81 4.57 -13.90
CA PHE A 216 -22.06 3.65 -13.04
C PHE A 216 -22.30 2.20 -13.44
N GLN A 217 -23.56 1.79 -13.64
CA GLN A 217 -23.89 0.45 -14.10
C GLN A 217 -23.21 0.13 -15.45
N ARG A 218 -23.30 1.05 -16.42
CA ARG A 218 -22.70 0.89 -17.75
C ARG A 218 -21.19 0.69 -17.65
N TYR A 219 -20.51 1.46 -16.81
CA TYR A 219 -19.07 1.35 -16.62
C TYR A 219 -18.68 0.04 -15.93
N ILE A 220 -19.37 -0.36 -14.87
CA ILE A 220 -19.14 -1.63 -14.17
C ILE A 220 -19.34 -2.82 -15.13
N MET A 221 -20.40 -2.80 -15.94
CA MET A 221 -20.65 -3.85 -16.94
C MET A 221 -19.55 -3.92 -18.00
N LYS A 222 -19.01 -2.76 -18.43
CA LYS A 222 -17.87 -2.69 -19.35
C LYS A 222 -16.62 -3.32 -18.74
N LEU A 223 -16.35 -3.08 -17.46
CA LEU A 223 -15.21 -3.69 -16.75
C LEU A 223 -15.41 -5.20 -16.50
N TRP A 224 -16.65 -5.63 -16.25
CA TRP A 224 -17.00 -7.01 -15.93
C TRP A 224 -17.01 -7.96 -17.15
N ASP A 225 -17.19 -7.46 -18.37
CA ASP A 225 -17.11 -8.18 -19.66
C ASP A 225 -17.47 -9.69 -19.62
N LYS A 226 -18.66 -10.02 -19.11
CA LYS A 226 -19.21 -11.40 -19.04
C LYS A 226 -18.29 -12.43 -18.36
N LYS A 227 -17.38 -11.99 -17.49
CA LYS A 227 -16.54 -12.86 -16.68
C LYS A 227 -17.41 -13.72 -15.76
N LYS A 228 -16.90 -14.88 -15.37
CA LYS A 228 -17.50 -15.75 -14.36
C LYS A 228 -16.64 -15.70 -13.10
N GLY A 229 -17.29 -15.80 -11.95
CA GLY A 229 -16.63 -15.87 -10.64
C GLY A 229 -17.21 -14.88 -9.63
N LEU A 230 -16.40 -14.60 -8.61
CA LEU A 230 -16.72 -13.71 -7.50
C LEU A 230 -16.36 -12.27 -7.87
N LEU A 231 -17.35 -11.38 -7.80
CA LEU A 231 -17.17 -9.94 -7.90
C LEU A 231 -17.47 -9.29 -6.56
N ILE A 232 -16.48 -8.66 -5.96
CA ILE A 232 -16.65 -7.87 -4.74
C ILE A 232 -16.71 -6.40 -5.10
N ILE A 233 -17.80 -5.72 -4.73
CA ILE A 233 -17.94 -4.28 -4.93
C ILE A 233 -17.88 -3.61 -3.57
N CYS A 234 -16.78 -2.91 -3.30
CA CYS A 234 -16.53 -2.20 -2.07
C CYS A 234 -16.92 -0.72 -2.22
N ILE A 235 -17.87 -0.26 -1.42
CA ILE A 235 -18.35 1.12 -1.38
C ILE A 235 -17.83 1.78 -0.11
N TYR A 236 -17.09 2.88 -0.28
CA TYR A 236 -16.50 3.67 0.80
C TYR A 236 -17.22 5.01 0.90
N SER A 237 -17.82 5.32 2.04
CA SER A 237 -18.44 6.64 2.26
C SER A 237 -18.64 6.95 3.74
N SER A 238 -18.49 8.21 4.10
CA SER A 238 -18.82 8.77 5.41
C SER A 238 -20.18 9.48 5.43
N GLU A 239 -20.87 9.54 4.29
CA GLU A 239 -22.15 10.22 4.13
C GLU A 239 -23.28 9.23 3.85
N GLU A 240 -24.37 9.32 4.61
CA GLU A 240 -25.49 8.38 4.49
C GLU A 240 -26.16 8.42 3.12
N GLY A 241 -26.41 9.62 2.57
CA GLY A 241 -27.10 9.79 1.28
C GLY A 241 -26.33 9.17 0.12
N SER A 242 -25.06 9.57 -0.02
CA SER A 242 -24.13 9.07 -1.04
C SER A 242 -23.95 7.55 -0.94
N LEU A 243 -23.85 7.02 0.28
CA LEU A 243 -23.74 5.59 0.53
C LEU A 243 -25.01 4.82 0.13
N ARG A 244 -26.19 5.27 0.57
CA ARG A 244 -27.48 4.64 0.23
C ARG A 244 -27.72 4.65 -1.27
N PHE A 245 -27.38 5.76 -1.93
CA PHE A 245 -27.48 5.89 -3.38
C PHE A 245 -26.61 4.85 -4.10
N LEU A 246 -25.31 4.80 -3.80
CA LEU A 246 -24.41 3.83 -4.43
C LEU A 246 -24.81 2.40 -4.11
N TYR A 247 -25.20 2.10 -2.87
CA TYR A 247 -25.70 0.77 -2.52
C TYR A 247 -26.90 0.37 -3.37
N ALA A 248 -27.90 1.26 -3.52
CA ALA A 248 -29.07 1.00 -4.34
C ALA A 248 -28.70 0.76 -5.82
N ALA A 249 -27.83 1.59 -6.40
CA ALA A 249 -27.33 1.42 -7.76
C ALA A 249 -26.60 0.08 -7.94
N THR A 250 -25.71 -0.27 -7.01
CA THR A 250 -24.98 -1.54 -7.00
C THR A 250 -25.91 -2.74 -6.86
N ARG A 251 -26.92 -2.65 -6.00
CA ARG A 251 -27.91 -3.70 -5.79
C ARG A 251 -28.77 -3.91 -7.03
N ALA A 252 -29.22 -2.83 -7.69
CA ALA A 252 -30.01 -2.92 -8.91
C ALA A 252 -29.26 -3.62 -10.06
N MET A 253 -27.93 -3.47 -10.12
CA MET A 253 -27.12 -4.16 -11.13
C MET A 253 -26.73 -5.60 -10.78
N LYS A 254 -26.81 -6.02 -9.51
CA LYS A 254 -26.50 -7.40 -9.06
C LYS A 254 -27.29 -8.44 -9.86
N ALA A 255 -28.56 -8.17 -10.16
CA ALA A 255 -29.41 -9.06 -10.97
C ALA A 255 -29.02 -9.13 -12.46
N LYS A 256 -28.31 -8.13 -12.98
CA LYS A 256 -27.91 -8.02 -14.39
C LYS A 256 -26.53 -8.64 -14.66
N LEU A 257 -25.72 -8.79 -13.62
CA LEU A 257 -24.39 -9.37 -13.70
C LEU A 257 -24.47 -10.89 -13.62
N LYS A 258 -23.87 -11.59 -14.60
CA LYS A 258 -23.72 -13.06 -14.58
C LYS A 258 -22.58 -13.49 -13.66
N ALA A 259 -22.60 -13.01 -12.42
CA ALA A 259 -21.52 -13.08 -11.44
C ALA A 259 -22.06 -13.39 -10.05
N GLU A 260 -21.24 -13.99 -9.20
CA GLU A 260 -21.49 -13.97 -7.76
C GLU A 260 -21.06 -12.61 -7.21
N VAL A 261 -21.99 -11.64 -7.22
CA VAL A 261 -21.71 -10.30 -6.70
C VAL A 261 -21.88 -10.28 -5.19
N ARG A 262 -20.90 -9.70 -4.50
CA ARG A 262 -20.99 -9.34 -3.10
C ARG A 262 -20.71 -7.85 -2.90
N ILE A 263 -21.51 -7.20 -2.07
CA ILE A 263 -21.39 -5.77 -1.78
C ILE A 263 -20.84 -5.60 -0.38
N VAL A 264 -19.70 -4.91 -0.27
CA VAL A 264 -19.06 -4.57 1.00
C VAL A 264 -19.15 -3.07 1.22
N ILE A 265 -19.56 -2.67 2.42
CA ILE A 265 -19.60 -1.26 2.82
C ILE A 265 -18.47 -0.96 3.79
N PHE A 266 -17.83 0.19 3.58
CA PHE A 266 -16.86 0.78 4.51
C PHE A 266 -17.33 2.19 4.88
N THR A 267 -17.61 2.42 6.16
CA THR A 267 -18.22 3.67 6.61
C THR A 267 -17.80 4.05 8.03
N THR A 268 -18.26 5.21 8.52
CA THR A 268 -18.00 5.70 9.87
C THR A 268 -18.74 4.83 10.90
N PRO A 269 -18.25 4.73 12.15
CA PRO A 269 -18.93 3.97 13.21
C PRO A 269 -20.38 4.39 13.43
N GLU A 270 -20.68 5.69 13.32
CA GLU A 270 -22.01 6.26 13.56
C GLU A 270 -23.05 5.76 12.56
N LEU A 271 -22.64 5.58 11.29
CA LEU A 271 -23.54 5.13 10.24
C LEU A 271 -23.74 3.61 10.24
N ARG A 272 -22.85 2.81 10.84
CA ARG A 272 -22.93 1.34 10.80
C ARG A 272 -24.28 0.80 11.27
N ASN A 273 -24.73 1.26 12.45
CA ASN A 273 -25.97 0.78 13.08
C ASN A 273 -27.20 1.10 12.21
N THR A 274 -27.20 2.24 11.53
CA THR A 274 -28.29 2.67 10.64
C THR A 274 -28.37 1.79 9.39
N LEU A 275 -27.23 1.22 8.97
CA LEU A 275 -27.06 0.48 7.72
C LEU A 275 -27.17 -1.04 7.87
N GLU A 276 -27.21 -1.59 9.09
CA GLU A 276 -27.48 -3.03 9.31
C GLU A 276 -28.81 -3.48 8.67
N SER A 277 -29.74 -2.54 8.53
CA SER A 277 -31.03 -2.72 7.84
C SER A 277 -30.91 -2.84 6.31
N LEU A 278 -29.78 -2.47 5.70
CA LEU A 278 -29.67 -2.37 4.23
C LEU A 278 -29.52 -3.72 3.52
N GLY A 279 -29.37 -4.86 4.18
CA GLY A 279 -29.21 -6.15 3.50
C GLY A 279 -27.93 -6.20 2.65
N THR A 280 -26.87 -5.56 3.12
CA THR A 280 -25.53 -5.64 2.55
C THR A 280 -24.93 -7.02 2.79
N ASP A 281 -24.00 -7.46 1.94
CA ASP A 281 -23.35 -8.76 2.15
C ASP A 281 -22.32 -8.67 3.30
N PHE A 282 -21.71 -7.49 3.52
CA PHE A 282 -20.83 -7.21 4.67
C PHE A 282 -20.63 -5.70 4.93
N ILE A 283 -20.43 -5.34 6.20
CA ILE A 283 -19.97 -4.01 6.63
C ILE A 283 -18.62 -4.19 7.31
N ALA A 284 -17.55 -3.68 6.69
CA ALA A 284 -16.20 -3.82 7.20
C ALA A 284 -15.92 -2.79 8.31
N ASN A 285 -15.29 -3.24 9.39
CA ASN A 285 -14.93 -2.39 10.53
C ASN A 285 -13.61 -1.65 10.30
N ASP A 286 -12.68 -2.33 9.63
CA ASP A 286 -11.31 -1.94 9.39
C ASP A 286 -10.77 -2.77 8.20
N LEU A 287 -9.49 -2.59 7.87
CA LEU A 287 -8.86 -3.32 6.78
C LEU A 287 -8.75 -4.83 7.06
N ASN A 288 -8.51 -5.22 8.31
CA ASN A 288 -8.34 -6.63 8.70
C ASN A 288 -9.65 -7.41 8.53
N SER A 289 -10.75 -6.87 9.04
CA SER A 289 -12.08 -7.45 8.88
C SER A 289 -12.50 -7.57 7.41
N LEU A 290 -12.11 -6.62 6.55
CA LEU A 290 -12.27 -6.75 5.10
C LEU A 290 -11.46 -7.93 4.55
N ILE A 291 -10.17 -7.99 4.86
CA ILE A 291 -9.26 -9.07 4.40
C ILE A 291 -9.82 -10.44 4.79
N GLU A 292 -10.08 -10.65 6.08
CA GLU A 292 -10.59 -11.91 6.61
C GLU A 292 -11.91 -12.35 5.96
N TRP A 293 -12.84 -11.41 5.79
CA TRP A 293 -14.14 -11.70 5.20
C TRP A 293 -14.02 -12.07 3.71
N VAL A 294 -13.21 -11.32 2.94
CA VAL A 294 -13.00 -11.55 1.50
C VAL A 294 -12.35 -12.90 1.26
N GLU A 295 -11.35 -13.26 2.05
CA GLU A 295 -10.71 -14.56 1.94
C GLU A 295 -11.68 -15.70 2.24
N ARG A 296 -12.47 -15.60 3.32
CA ARG A 296 -13.50 -16.59 3.64
C ARG A 296 -14.53 -16.74 2.51
N GLU A 297 -14.99 -15.64 1.93
CA GLU A 297 -15.96 -15.66 0.83
C GLU A 297 -15.39 -16.32 -0.44
N TYR A 298 -14.12 -16.05 -0.76
CA TYR A 298 -13.44 -16.71 -1.89
C TYR A 298 -13.36 -18.22 -1.71
N HIS A 299 -12.90 -18.68 -0.53
CA HIS A 299 -12.80 -20.11 -0.23
C HIS A 299 -14.16 -20.82 -0.23
N ARG A 300 -15.23 -20.14 0.23
CA ARG A 300 -16.59 -20.68 0.25
C ARG A 300 -17.09 -21.05 -1.16
N LEU A 301 -16.76 -20.25 -2.16
CA LEU A 301 -17.26 -20.43 -3.52
C LEU A 301 -16.50 -21.50 -4.33
N LYS A 302 -15.41 -22.06 -3.80
CA LYS A 302 -14.58 -23.11 -4.43
C LYS A 302 -14.28 -22.83 -5.92
N LEU A 303 -13.97 -21.58 -6.25
CA LEU A 303 -13.66 -21.11 -7.61
C LEU A 303 -12.21 -21.41 -8.02
#